data_AF-A0A9X2B3M0-F1
#
_entry.id   AF-A0A9X2B3M0-F1
#
_cell.length_a   1.000
_cell.length_b   1.000
_cell.length_c   1.000
_cell.angle_alpha   90.00
_cell.angle_beta   90.00
_cell.angle_gamma   90.00
#
_symmetry.space_group_name_H-M   'P 1'
#
loop_
_entity.id
_entity.type
_entity.pdbx_description
1 polymer ?
#
loop_
_entity_poly.entity_id
_entity_poly.type
_entity_poly.pdbx_seq_one_letter_code
_entity_poly.pdbx_strand_id
1 'polypeptide(L)'
;MKKILCSLLVISSVLLSVTSATAGSLNEDHIKLKVNGAYLIYSKGEMPFVDKNSRILLPLRVIADLINGKITWDSKAKSVQIEAKDFELTAVLNEKGATINGKKIASDTSLTLKNGTTLVPAKWIADGLGVSLKWDAKNKIISLDDNRFFQAGPLERMNNEWNKESSIDPQIAPQSIGYQTVEGVEQLKITMKNLSTSTYTSQQIQDHLLVYIDPNHFIEEGINGMTNSDRSGLRLIDEIKPNKTYTYTLPVGRLDQKQLKTDVPQYAFVRYFIYK
;
A
#
# COMPACT_ATOMS: atom_id res chain seq x y z
N MET A 1 73.11 -2.02 14.27
CA MET A 1 71.77 -2.62 14.44
C MET A 1 70.77 -1.50 14.71
N LYS A 2 69.94 -1.13 13.73
CA LYS A 2 68.69 -0.35 13.89
C LYS A 2 67.86 -0.66 12.64
N LYS A 3 66.92 -1.60 12.76
CA LYS A 3 65.96 -1.94 11.71
C LYS A 3 64.82 -0.93 11.81
N ILE A 4 64.66 -0.09 10.78
CA ILE A 4 63.49 0.77 10.63
C ILE A 4 62.39 -0.11 10.04
N LEU A 5 61.43 -0.47 10.89
CA LEU A 5 60.27 -1.26 10.53
C LEU A 5 59.20 -0.30 9.97
N CYS A 6 58.92 -0.37 8.68
CA CYS A 6 57.79 0.30 8.06
C CYS A 6 56.49 -0.29 8.61
N SER A 7 55.82 0.45 9.48
CA SER A 7 54.47 0.19 9.96
C SER A 7 53.47 0.48 8.84
N LEU A 8 52.90 -0.58 8.25
CA LEU A 8 51.70 -0.48 7.40
C LEU A 8 50.51 -0.10 8.30
N LEU A 9 50.01 1.11 8.12
CA LEU A 9 48.80 1.63 8.73
C LEU A 9 47.61 1.09 7.92
N VAL A 10 46.93 0.07 8.44
CA VAL A 10 45.67 -0.45 7.87
C VAL A 10 44.58 0.57 8.17
N ILE A 11 44.27 1.43 7.20
CA ILE A 11 43.11 2.32 7.24
C ILE A 11 41.87 1.45 7.01
N SER A 12 41.22 1.08 8.11
CA SER A 12 39.89 0.46 8.12
C SER A 12 38.87 1.50 7.67
N SER A 13 38.59 1.54 6.37
CA SER A 13 37.45 2.26 5.81
C SER A 13 36.18 1.43 6.05
N VAL A 14 35.49 1.73 7.14
CA VAL A 14 34.10 1.32 7.36
C VAL A 14 33.25 2.04 6.31
N LEU A 15 33.05 1.40 5.15
CA LEU A 15 31.99 1.76 4.21
C LEU A 15 30.66 1.36 4.86
N LEU A 16 30.01 2.34 5.51
CA LEU A 16 28.59 2.30 5.81
C LEU A 16 27.84 2.05 4.50
N SER A 17 27.45 0.79 4.28
CA SER A 17 26.56 0.42 3.20
C SER A 17 25.21 1.02 3.54
N VAL A 18 24.88 2.16 2.94
CA VAL A 18 23.50 2.67 2.92
C VAL A 18 22.72 1.62 2.13
N THR A 19 22.08 0.70 2.85
CA THR A 19 21.15 -0.24 2.24
C THR A 19 19.94 0.59 1.81
N SER A 20 19.87 0.89 0.52
CA SER A 20 18.65 1.40 -0.09
C SER A 20 17.54 0.42 0.28
N ALA A 21 16.59 0.86 1.10
CA ALA A 21 15.43 0.06 1.43
C ALA A 21 14.77 -0.41 0.12
N THR A 22 14.81 -1.71 -0.16
CA THR A 22 14.17 -2.25 -1.35
C THR A 22 12.68 -2.05 -1.21
N ALA A 23 12.09 -1.25 -2.09
CA ALA A 23 10.66 -1.00 -2.06
C ALA A 23 9.89 -2.28 -2.45
N GLY A 24 8.83 -2.60 -1.71
CA GLY A 24 7.95 -3.72 -2.01
C GLY A 24 6.86 -3.31 -3.01
N SER A 25 6.84 -3.96 -4.17
CA SER A 25 5.71 -3.92 -5.11
C SER A 25 4.82 -5.16 -4.95
N LEU A 26 3.51 -5.03 -5.20
CA LEU A 26 2.61 -6.16 -5.17
C LEU A 26 3.02 -7.25 -6.19
N ASN A 27 2.94 -8.50 -5.76
CA ASN A 27 3.12 -9.71 -6.58
C ASN A 27 2.09 -10.77 -6.16
N GLU A 28 2.04 -11.90 -6.89
CA GLU A 28 1.02 -12.92 -6.68
C GLU A 28 1.06 -13.58 -5.30
N ASP A 29 2.22 -13.58 -4.66
CA ASP A 29 2.44 -14.21 -3.36
C ASP A 29 2.05 -13.32 -2.18
N HIS A 30 2.02 -12.01 -2.39
CA HIS A 30 1.72 -11.03 -1.35
C HIS A 30 0.27 -11.11 -0.84
N ILE A 31 0.14 -10.79 0.45
CA ILE A 31 -1.15 -10.49 1.07
C ILE A 31 -1.62 -9.12 0.55
N LYS A 32 -2.83 -9.07 0.02
CA LYS A 32 -3.44 -7.86 -0.55
C LYS A 32 -4.23 -7.15 0.52
N LEU A 33 -3.83 -5.94 0.88
CA LEU A 33 -4.64 -5.05 1.73
C LEU A 33 -5.66 -4.33 0.85
N LYS A 34 -6.95 -4.48 1.18
CA LYS A 34 -8.07 -3.78 0.57
C LYS A 34 -8.72 -2.87 1.61
N VAL A 35 -8.86 -1.58 1.31
CA VAL A 35 -9.54 -0.61 2.17
C VAL A 35 -10.61 0.11 1.35
N ASN A 36 -11.89 -0.06 1.69
CA ASN A 36 -13.02 0.51 0.94
C ASN A 36 -12.97 0.29 -0.59
N GLY A 37 -12.56 -0.90 -1.04
CA GLY A 37 -12.39 -1.16 -2.48
C GLY A 37 -10.99 -0.85 -3.03
N ALA A 38 -10.20 -0.01 -2.35
CA ALA A 38 -8.87 0.37 -2.80
C ALA A 38 -7.81 -0.64 -2.33
N TYR A 39 -7.04 -1.19 -3.26
CA TYR A 39 -5.98 -2.15 -3.01
C TYR A 39 -4.63 -1.45 -2.89
N LEU A 40 -3.89 -1.73 -1.81
CA LEU A 40 -2.49 -1.32 -1.69
C LEU A 40 -1.66 -2.11 -2.72
N ILE A 41 -1.04 -1.40 -3.66
CA ILE A 41 -0.22 -2.00 -4.72
C ILE A 41 1.27 -1.73 -4.54
N TYR A 42 1.63 -0.71 -3.78
CA TYR A 42 3.00 -0.34 -3.50
C TYR A 42 3.12 0.23 -2.08
N SER A 43 4.22 -0.08 -1.40
CA SER A 43 4.58 0.48 -0.09
C SER A 43 6.09 0.72 -0.07
N LYS A 44 6.50 1.91 0.36
CA LYS A 44 7.90 2.25 0.58
C LYS A 44 8.39 1.47 1.79
N GLY A 45 8.99 0.32 1.50
CA GLY A 45 9.39 -0.66 2.49
C GLY A 45 8.63 -1.97 2.27
N GLU A 46 7.94 -2.46 3.30
CA GLU A 46 7.28 -3.76 3.26
C GLU A 46 5.82 -3.69 2.82
N MET A 47 5.39 -4.74 2.10
CA MET A 47 3.98 -5.06 1.86
C MET A 47 3.40 -5.82 3.07
N PRO A 48 2.07 -6.01 3.16
CA PRO A 48 1.47 -6.83 4.20
C PRO A 48 2.08 -8.23 4.27
N PHE A 49 2.28 -8.72 5.49
CA PHE A 49 3.06 -9.92 5.79
C PHE A 49 2.34 -10.80 6.82
N VAL A 50 2.59 -12.11 6.80
CA VAL A 50 2.10 -13.04 7.82
C VAL A 50 3.24 -13.41 8.77
N ASP A 51 3.09 -13.13 10.06
CA ASP A 51 4.10 -13.49 11.05
C ASP A 51 4.13 -15.01 11.35
N LYS A 52 5.11 -15.40 12.18
CA LYS A 52 5.26 -16.80 12.63
C LYS A 52 4.06 -17.34 13.43
N ASN A 53 3.17 -16.48 13.91
CA ASN A 53 1.96 -16.86 14.65
C ASN A 53 0.71 -16.83 13.74
N SER A 54 0.89 -16.79 12.41
CA SER A 54 -0.21 -16.70 11.44
C SER A 54 -1.09 -15.46 11.61
N ARG A 55 -0.50 -14.33 12.02
CA ARG A 55 -1.16 -13.03 12.09
C ARG A 55 -0.76 -12.19 10.89
N ILE A 56 -1.73 -11.52 10.28
CA ILE A 56 -1.48 -10.57 9.19
C ILE A 56 -1.07 -9.23 9.80
N LEU A 57 0.09 -8.73 9.40
CA LEU A 57 0.63 -7.45 9.79
C LEU A 57 0.62 -6.49 8.59
N LEU A 58 0.28 -5.24 8.85
CA LEU A 58 0.13 -4.17 7.86
C LEU A 58 1.18 -3.08 8.08
N PRO A 59 1.63 -2.38 7.01
CA PRO A 59 2.55 -1.25 7.16
C PRO A 59 1.91 -0.15 8.01
N LEU A 60 2.53 0.17 9.15
CA LEU A 60 1.97 1.11 10.13
C LEU A 60 1.73 2.49 9.52
N ARG A 61 2.66 2.97 8.68
CA ARG A 61 2.57 4.29 8.04
C ARG A 61 1.37 4.39 7.10
N VAL A 62 1.11 3.35 6.30
CA VAL A 62 -0.07 3.31 5.44
C VAL A 62 -1.32 3.48 6.28
N ILE A 63 -1.47 2.68 7.34
CA ILE A 63 -2.66 2.74 8.20
C ILE A 63 -2.80 4.08 8.90
N ALA A 64 -1.73 4.63 9.46
CA ALA A 64 -1.77 5.91 10.16
C ALA A 64 -2.25 7.03 9.22
N ASP A 65 -1.68 7.14 8.03
CA ASP A 65 -2.08 8.19 7.08
C ASP A 65 -3.53 8.01 6.62
N LEU A 66 -4.01 6.77 6.42
CA LEU A 66 -5.41 6.47 6.07
C LEU A 66 -6.43 6.97 7.10
N ILE A 67 -6.00 7.14 8.36
CA ILE A 67 -6.85 7.65 9.45
C ILE A 67 -6.42 9.05 9.89
N ASN A 68 -5.58 9.73 9.11
CA ASN A 68 -4.98 11.02 9.44
C ASN A 68 -4.31 11.03 10.83
N GLY A 69 -3.67 9.92 11.17
CA GLY A 69 -3.02 9.66 12.45
C GLY A 69 -1.58 10.15 12.46
N LYS A 70 -1.19 10.80 13.55
CA LYS A 70 0.18 11.21 13.81
C LYS A 70 0.96 10.05 14.43
N ILE A 71 2.12 9.73 13.84
CA ILE A 71 3.05 8.73 14.40
C ILE A 71 4.13 9.42 15.22
N THR A 72 4.33 8.96 16.45
CA THR A 72 5.48 9.32 17.30
C THR A 72 6.30 8.06 17.58
N TRP A 73 7.62 8.13 17.39
CA TRP A 73 8.54 7.04 17.73
C TRP A 73 9.45 7.44 18.89
N ASP A 74 9.45 6.64 19.95
CA ASP A 74 10.42 6.77 21.05
C ASP A 74 11.55 5.76 20.82
N SER A 75 12.74 6.29 20.51
CA SER A 75 13.92 5.47 20.23
C SER A 75 14.52 4.81 21.48
N LYS A 76 14.28 5.34 22.68
CA LYS A 76 14.75 4.80 23.95
C LYS A 76 13.83 3.67 24.42
N ALA A 77 12.53 3.92 24.43
CA ALA A 77 11.52 2.94 24.80
C ALA A 77 11.27 1.89 23.70
N LYS A 78 11.77 2.12 22.47
CA LYS A 78 11.46 1.32 21.28
C LYS A 78 9.96 1.17 21.06
N SER A 79 9.22 2.24 21.36
CA SER A 79 7.77 2.26 21.27
C SER A 79 7.30 3.19 20.16
N VAL A 80 6.13 2.85 19.63
CA VAL A 80 5.41 3.68 18.70
C VAL A 80 4.08 4.09 19.30
N GLN A 81 3.69 5.33 19.02
CA GLN A 81 2.38 5.86 19.32
C GLN A 81 1.72 6.35 18.04
N ILE A 82 0.45 6.01 17.83
CA ILE A 82 -0.43 6.63 16.85
C ILE A 82 -1.52 7.39 17.62
N GLU A 83 -1.73 8.64 17.24
CA GLU A 83 -2.85 9.46 17.69
C GLU A 83 -3.65 9.92 16.46
N ALA A 84 -4.91 9.50 16.38
CA ALA A 84 -5.90 9.95 15.43
C ALA A 84 -7.21 10.27 16.17
N LYS A 85 -8.16 10.91 15.48
CA LYS A 85 -9.42 11.37 16.09
C LYS A 85 -10.16 10.28 16.89
N ASP A 86 -10.28 9.09 16.30
CA ASP A 86 -11.05 7.96 16.86
C ASP A 86 -10.18 6.71 17.09
N PHE A 87 -8.86 6.89 17.18
CA PHE A 87 -7.92 5.77 17.33
C PHE A 87 -6.63 6.21 18.01
N GLU A 88 -6.29 5.51 19.07
CA GLU A 88 -5.00 5.60 19.73
C GLU A 88 -4.36 4.22 19.84
N LEU A 89 -3.08 4.13 19.51
CA LEU A 89 -2.28 2.91 19.68
C LEU A 89 -0.96 3.28 20.31
N THR A 90 -0.60 2.64 21.42
CA THR A 90 0.77 2.63 21.95
C THR A 90 1.26 1.19 22.01
N ALA A 91 2.39 0.89 21.36
CA ALA A 91 2.97 -0.44 21.36
C ALA A 91 4.50 -0.40 21.42
N VAL A 92 5.09 -1.35 22.15
CA VAL A 92 6.55 -1.53 22.19
C VAL A 92 6.95 -2.58 21.16
N LEU A 93 8.04 -2.33 20.45
CA LEU A 93 8.56 -3.22 19.42
C LEU A 93 8.85 -4.62 20.00
N ASN A 94 8.38 -5.65 19.30
CA ASN A 94 8.53 -7.07 19.67
C ASN A 94 7.85 -7.49 20.99
N GLU A 95 7.04 -6.63 21.62
CA GLU A 95 6.24 -7.00 22.78
C GLU A 95 4.86 -7.53 22.37
N LYS A 96 4.40 -8.53 23.12
CA LYS A 96 3.15 -9.25 22.86
C LYS A 96 1.95 -8.52 23.45
N GLY A 97 1.47 -7.52 22.72
CA GLY A 97 0.33 -6.69 23.10
C GLY A 97 0.54 -5.22 22.82
N ALA A 98 -0.46 -4.43 23.16
CA ALA A 98 -0.47 -2.98 22.97
C ALA A 98 -1.46 -2.33 23.95
N THR A 99 -1.44 -1.01 24.00
CA THR A 99 -2.54 -0.21 24.54
C THR A 99 -3.29 0.40 23.35
N ILE A 100 -4.59 0.11 23.25
CA ILE A 100 -5.46 0.59 22.17
C ILE A 100 -6.62 1.35 22.80
N ASN A 101 -6.81 2.61 22.44
CA ASN A 101 -7.84 3.51 23.01
C ASN A 101 -7.85 3.46 24.56
N GLY A 102 -6.67 3.59 25.18
CA GLY A 102 -6.49 3.53 26.63
C GLY A 102 -6.60 2.13 27.27
N LYS A 103 -6.98 1.08 26.52
CA LYS A 103 -7.11 -0.29 27.04
C LYS A 103 -5.90 -1.14 26.68
N LYS A 104 -5.24 -1.70 27.70
CA LYS A 104 -4.19 -2.69 27.50
C LYS A 104 -4.77 -4.00 26.97
N ILE A 105 -4.19 -4.51 25.89
CA ILE A 105 -4.51 -5.81 25.31
C ILE A 105 -3.29 -6.73 25.39
N ALA A 106 -3.53 -8.00 25.74
CA ALA A 106 -2.56 -9.06 25.53
C ALA A 106 -2.79 -9.68 24.15
N SER A 107 -1.72 -10.05 23.45
CA SER A 107 -1.79 -10.65 22.11
C SER A 107 -0.74 -11.75 21.96
N ASP A 108 -0.96 -12.70 21.07
CA ASP A 108 0.04 -13.72 20.73
C ASP A 108 1.12 -13.23 19.75
N THR A 109 0.90 -12.06 19.17
CA THR A 109 1.77 -11.36 18.20
C THR A 109 2.19 -9.99 18.75
N SER A 110 3.10 -9.36 18.03
CA SER A 110 3.70 -8.06 18.34
C SER A 110 3.73 -7.18 17.10
N LEU A 111 3.87 -5.87 17.31
CA LEU A 111 4.37 -4.99 16.27
C LEU A 111 5.84 -5.31 15.99
N THR A 112 6.23 -5.35 14.72
CA THR A 112 7.57 -5.78 14.29
C THR A 112 8.23 -4.77 13.35
N LEU A 113 9.55 -4.69 13.38
CA LEU A 113 10.35 -3.91 12.45
C LEU A 113 10.97 -4.87 11.43
N LYS A 114 10.60 -4.75 10.16
CA LYS A 114 11.12 -5.57 9.07
C LYS A 114 11.63 -4.66 7.96
N ASN A 115 12.90 -4.79 7.61
CA ASN A 115 13.56 -3.98 6.57
C ASN A 115 13.31 -2.46 6.72
N GLY A 116 13.36 -1.95 7.95
CA GLY A 116 13.10 -0.54 8.26
C GLY A 116 11.62 -0.13 8.27
N THR A 117 10.69 -1.07 8.00
CA THR A 117 9.25 -0.83 8.05
C THR A 117 8.64 -1.39 9.32
N THR A 118 7.95 -0.55 10.07
CA THR A 118 7.14 -0.98 11.21
C THR A 118 5.83 -1.58 10.71
N LEU A 119 5.56 -2.82 11.09
CA LEU A 119 4.40 -3.61 10.72
C LEU A 119 3.55 -3.88 11.97
N VAL A 120 2.24 -3.63 11.88
CA VAL A 120 1.28 -3.75 12.99
C VAL A 120 0.22 -4.80 12.69
N PRO A 121 -0.19 -5.64 13.67
CA PRO A 121 -1.25 -6.61 13.46
C PRO A 121 -2.55 -5.95 12.97
N ALA A 122 -3.10 -6.43 11.84
CA ALA A 122 -4.34 -5.92 11.25
C ALA A 122 -5.51 -5.93 12.23
N LYS A 123 -5.55 -6.94 13.11
CA LYS A 123 -6.59 -7.07 14.13
C LYS A 123 -6.55 -5.96 15.18
N TRP A 124 -5.37 -5.47 15.55
CA TRP A 124 -5.26 -4.34 16.49
C TRP A 124 -5.88 -3.07 15.91
N ILE A 125 -5.62 -2.82 14.62
CA ILE A 125 -6.22 -1.72 13.89
C ILE A 125 -7.73 -1.86 13.82
N ALA A 126 -8.22 -3.05 13.43
CA ALA A 126 -9.64 -3.31 13.31
C ALA A 126 -10.39 -3.18 14.65
N ASP A 127 -9.87 -3.79 15.71
CA ASP A 127 -10.47 -3.76 17.04
C ASP A 127 -10.45 -2.34 17.62
N GLY A 128 -9.38 -1.57 17.41
CA GLY A 128 -9.27 -0.19 17.87
C GLY A 128 -10.16 0.80 17.12
N LEU A 129 -10.32 0.62 15.80
CA LEU A 129 -11.24 1.44 15.02
C LEU A 129 -12.70 0.99 15.17
N GLY A 130 -12.95 -0.21 15.69
CA GLY A 130 -14.28 -0.81 15.76
C GLY A 130 -14.83 -1.22 14.39
N VAL A 131 -13.96 -1.64 13.47
CA VAL A 131 -14.32 -1.98 12.07
C VAL A 131 -14.21 -3.48 11.82
N SER A 132 -14.97 -3.97 10.84
CA SER A 132 -14.89 -5.36 10.43
C SER A 132 -13.59 -5.64 9.68
N LEU A 133 -12.89 -6.70 10.07
CA LEU A 133 -11.72 -7.24 9.38
C LEU A 133 -12.11 -8.54 8.68
N LYS A 134 -12.04 -8.57 7.35
CA LYS A 134 -12.39 -9.76 6.56
C LYS A 134 -11.16 -10.36 5.90
N TRP A 135 -10.96 -11.67 6.09
CA TRP A 135 -9.87 -12.41 5.47
C TRP A 135 -10.41 -13.38 4.42
N ASP A 136 -10.05 -13.15 3.16
CA ASP A 136 -10.22 -14.10 2.06
C ASP A 136 -8.91 -14.87 1.85
N ALA A 137 -8.84 -16.06 2.44
CA ALA A 137 -7.67 -16.93 2.36
C ALA A 137 -7.37 -17.40 0.93
N LYS A 138 -8.40 -17.61 0.11
CA LYS A 138 -8.26 -18.13 -1.26
C LYS A 138 -7.53 -17.12 -2.15
N ASN A 139 -7.91 -15.85 -2.03
CA ASN A 139 -7.36 -14.77 -2.86
C ASN A 139 -6.25 -13.96 -2.16
N LYS A 140 -5.96 -14.32 -0.89
CA LYS A 140 -5.04 -13.65 0.02
C LYS A 140 -5.39 -12.17 0.24
N ILE A 141 -6.67 -11.86 0.44
CA ILE A 141 -7.16 -10.48 0.60
C ILE A 141 -7.59 -10.23 2.04
N ILE A 142 -6.95 -9.26 2.70
CA ILE A 142 -7.38 -8.72 3.99
C ILE A 142 -8.11 -7.39 3.73
N SER A 143 -9.35 -7.28 4.18
CA SER A 143 -10.22 -6.14 3.90
C SER A 143 -10.65 -5.40 5.16
N LEU A 144 -10.60 -4.07 5.11
CA LEU A 144 -11.13 -3.13 6.10
C LEU A 144 -12.12 -2.21 5.38
N ASP A 145 -13.37 -2.18 5.82
CA ASP A 145 -14.39 -1.33 5.21
C ASP A 145 -15.03 -0.43 6.27
N ASP A 146 -14.91 0.87 6.10
CA ASP A 146 -15.53 1.91 6.94
C ASP A 146 -15.53 3.26 6.23
N ASN A 147 -16.64 4.00 6.31
CA ASN A 147 -16.77 5.28 5.61
C ASN A 147 -15.73 6.32 6.07
N ARG A 148 -15.18 6.21 7.29
CA ARG A 148 -14.13 7.11 7.81
C ARG A 148 -12.88 7.15 6.93
N PHE A 149 -12.48 6.03 6.30
CA PHE A 149 -11.34 6.03 5.37
C PHE A 149 -11.58 6.87 4.11
N PHE A 150 -12.83 7.24 3.81
CA PHE A 150 -13.20 8.13 2.72
C PHE A 150 -13.53 9.55 3.17
N GLN A 151 -13.44 9.84 4.46
CA GLN A 151 -13.68 11.17 5.04
C GLN A 151 -12.39 11.88 5.44
N ALA A 152 -11.25 11.19 5.40
CA ALA A 152 -9.96 11.73 5.80
C ALA A 152 -8.81 10.97 5.11
N GLY A 153 -7.63 11.60 5.13
CA GLY A 153 -6.41 11.00 4.62
C GLY A 153 -6.42 10.83 3.09
N PRO A 154 -5.49 10.03 2.54
CA PRO A 154 -5.34 9.91 1.09
C PRO A 154 -6.54 9.29 0.39
N LEU A 155 -7.28 8.38 1.03
CA LEU A 155 -8.40 7.68 0.37
C LEU A 155 -9.66 8.53 0.23
N GLU A 156 -9.78 9.66 0.92
CA GLU A 156 -10.79 10.69 0.62
C GLU A 156 -10.78 11.04 -0.87
N ARG A 157 -9.59 11.09 -1.48
CA ARG A 157 -9.43 11.37 -2.90
C ARG A 157 -10.06 10.32 -3.81
N MET A 158 -10.09 9.07 -3.36
CA MET A 158 -10.69 7.93 -4.08
C MET A 158 -12.18 7.75 -3.75
N ASN A 159 -12.73 8.61 -2.91
CA ASN A 159 -14.15 8.73 -2.67
C ASN A 159 -14.79 9.46 -3.86
N ASN A 160 -15.23 8.69 -4.86
CA ASN A 160 -15.99 9.24 -5.98
C ASN A 160 -17.35 9.73 -5.46
N GLU A 161 -17.46 11.02 -5.10
CA GLU A 161 -18.73 11.64 -4.68
C GLU A 161 -19.79 11.62 -5.79
N TRP A 162 -19.41 11.34 -7.04
CA TRP A 162 -20.30 11.50 -8.18
C TRP A 162 -21.33 10.38 -8.39
N ASN A 163 -21.26 9.19 -7.77
CA ASN A 163 -22.28 8.13 -8.01
C ASN A 163 -22.23 6.97 -6.98
N LYS A 164 -22.36 7.25 -5.67
CA LYS A 164 -22.40 6.20 -4.62
C LYS A 164 -23.58 5.21 -4.79
N GLU A 165 -24.67 5.58 -5.46
CA GLU A 165 -25.84 4.69 -5.65
C GLU A 165 -25.70 3.75 -6.87
N SER A 166 -24.81 4.09 -7.80
CA SER A 166 -24.65 3.40 -9.09
C SER A 166 -23.30 2.69 -9.25
N SER A 167 -22.38 2.78 -8.29
CA SER A 167 -21.09 2.10 -8.38
C SER A 167 -21.05 0.78 -7.59
N ILE A 168 -20.57 -0.28 -8.24
CA ILE A 168 -20.39 -1.61 -7.62
C ILE A 168 -18.88 -1.86 -7.50
N ASP A 169 -18.42 -2.35 -6.35
CA ASP A 169 -17.06 -2.87 -6.16
C ASP A 169 -16.96 -4.24 -6.86
N PRO A 170 -16.30 -4.33 -8.03
CA PRO A 170 -16.17 -5.60 -8.72
C PRO A 170 -15.25 -6.53 -7.94
N GLN A 171 -15.42 -7.84 -8.09
CA GLN A 171 -14.45 -8.79 -7.54
C GLN A 171 -13.23 -8.88 -8.46
N ILE A 172 -12.56 -7.74 -8.68
CA ILE A 172 -11.32 -7.61 -9.44
C ILE A 172 -10.23 -7.21 -8.46
N ALA A 173 -9.14 -7.97 -8.46
CA ALA A 173 -8.01 -7.72 -7.58
C ALA A 173 -6.72 -7.58 -8.39
N PRO A 174 -5.85 -6.61 -8.05
CA PRO A 174 -4.51 -6.56 -8.62
C PRO A 174 -3.73 -7.80 -8.17
N GLN A 175 -2.95 -8.36 -9.08
CA GLN A 175 -2.09 -9.52 -8.85
C GLN A 175 -0.63 -9.10 -8.77
N SER A 176 -0.19 -8.21 -9.66
CA SER A 176 1.18 -7.72 -9.65
C SER A 176 1.28 -6.33 -10.24
N ILE A 177 2.35 -5.63 -9.86
CA ILE A 177 2.74 -4.35 -10.42
C ILE A 177 4.24 -4.36 -10.71
N GLY A 178 4.61 -3.84 -11.87
CA GLY A 178 5.99 -3.76 -12.31
C GLY A 178 6.23 -2.56 -13.19
N TYR A 179 7.49 -2.24 -13.40
CA TYR A 179 7.91 -1.22 -14.36
C TYR A 179 8.41 -1.89 -15.64
N GLN A 180 8.16 -1.26 -16.77
CA GLN A 180 8.71 -1.64 -18.06
C GLN A 180 9.02 -0.40 -18.88
N THR A 181 9.94 -0.52 -19.82
CA THR A 181 10.24 0.54 -20.79
C THR A 181 9.88 0.05 -22.18
N VAL A 182 9.01 0.78 -22.87
CA VAL A 182 8.57 0.46 -24.24
C VAL A 182 8.88 1.68 -25.10
N GLU A 183 9.69 1.51 -26.13
CA GLU A 183 10.11 2.59 -27.04
C GLU A 183 10.67 3.84 -26.32
N GLY A 184 11.42 3.62 -25.24
CA GLY A 184 12.01 4.70 -24.43
C GLY A 184 11.05 5.37 -23.44
N VAL A 185 9.78 4.94 -23.41
CA VAL A 185 8.78 5.43 -22.45
C VAL A 185 8.65 4.44 -21.29
N GLU A 186 8.93 4.91 -20.08
CA GLU A 186 8.66 4.15 -18.85
C GLU A 186 7.16 4.01 -18.62
N GLN A 187 6.73 2.80 -18.25
CA GLN A 187 5.34 2.45 -18.03
C GLN A 187 5.21 1.60 -16.77
N LEU A 188 4.16 1.89 -16.01
CA LEU A 188 3.68 1.05 -14.93
C LEU A 188 2.79 -0.04 -15.53
N LYS A 189 3.18 -1.29 -15.37
CA LYS A 189 2.43 -2.47 -15.78
C LYS A 189 1.66 -3.01 -14.59
N ILE A 190 0.34 -3.03 -14.67
CA ILE A 190 -0.54 -3.58 -13.63
C ILE A 190 -1.24 -4.82 -14.18
N THR A 191 -1.08 -5.92 -13.46
CA THR A 191 -1.77 -7.19 -13.75
C THR A 191 -2.92 -7.32 -12.76
N MET A 192 -4.14 -7.57 -13.25
CA MET A 192 -5.34 -7.79 -12.45
C MET A 192 -5.99 -9.13 -12.77
N LYS A 193 -6.80 -9.65 -11.84
CA LYS A 193 -7.57 -10.88 -12.04
C LYS A 193 -9.02 -10.66 -11.68
N ASN A 194 -9.93 -11.13 -12.52
CA ASN A 194 -11.35 -11.24 -12.20
C ASN A 194 -11.58 -12.48 -11.34
N LEU A 195 -11.96 -12.27 -10.10
CA LEU A 195 -12.24 -13.30 -9.09
C LEU A 195 -13.72 -13.71 -9.06
N SER A 196 -14.57 -13.02 -9.83
CA SER A 196 -16.00 -13.32 -9.93
C SER A 196 -16.30 -14.42 -10.95
N THR A 197 -17.57 -14.82 -11.00
CA THR A 197 -18.15 -15.66 -12.05
C THR A 197 -18.74 -14.84 -13.20
N SER A 198 -18.69 -13.51 -13.14
CA SER A 198 -19.27 -12.60 -14.13
C SER A 198 -18.21 -12.15 -15.14
N THR A 199 -18.63 -11.93 -16.38
CA THR A 199 -17.83 -11.18 -17.37
C THR A 199 -18.12 -9.70 -17.21
N TYR A 200 -17.08 -8.88 -17.28
CA TYR A 200 -17.22 -7.42 -17.30
C TYR A 200 -16.69 -6.88 -18.62
N THR A 201 -17.34 -5.89 -19.21
CA THR A 201 -16.84 -5.25 -20.44
C THR A 201 -15.90 -4.09 -20.10
N SER A 202 -14.98 -3.74 -21.02
CA SER A 202 -14.09 -2.57 -20.85
C SER A 202 -14.84 -1.29 -20.51
N GLN A 203 -16.02 -1.11 -21.09
CA GLN A 203 -16.84 0.09 -20.93
C GLN A 203 -17.43 0.21 -19.52
N GLN A 204 -17.59 -0.91 -18.82
CA GLN A 204 -18.15 -0.96 -17.48
C GLN A 204 -17.11 -0.68 -16.40
N ILE A 205 -15.87 -1.12 -16.59
CA ILE A 205 -14.86 -1.05 -15.54
C ILE A 205 -14.08 0.25 -15.62
N GLN A 206 -14.09 0.93 -14.49
CA GLN A 206 -13.26 2.06 -14.21
C GLN A 206 -12.26 1.71 -13.12
N ASP A 207 -11.20 2.50 -13.07
CA ASP A 207 -10.17 2.40 -12.06
C ASP A 207 -9.70 3.80 -11.66
N HIS A 208 -9.18 3.88 -10.45
CA HIS A 208 -8.53 5.06 -9.93
C HIS A 208 -7.21 4.63 -9.31
N LEU A 209 -6.10 5.12 -9.85
CA LEU A 209 -4.78 4.99 -9.26
C LEU A 209 -4.50 6.25 -8.46
N LEU A 210 -4.10 6.06 -7.20
CA LEU A 210 -3.60 7.10 -6.32
C LEU A 210 -2.16 6.73 -5.90
N VAL A 211 -1.21 7.62 -6.17
CA VAL A 211 0.16 7.52 -5.68
C VAL A 211 0.35 8.61 -4.64
N TYR A 212 0.63 8.20 -3.41
CA TYR A 212 0.83 9.10 -2.28
C TYR A 212 2.33 9.36 -2.08
N ILE A 213 2.71 10.64 -2.03
CA ILE A 213 4.08 11.07 -1.71
C ILE A 213 4.09 11.71 -0.32
N ASP A 214 3.26 12.72 -0.10
CA ASP A 214 3.10 13.40 1.17
C ASP A 214 1.73 14.13 1.22
N PRO A 215 1.35 14.78 2.34
CA PRO A 215 0.04 15.42 2.47
C PRO A 215 -0.27 16.55 1.47
N ASN A 216 0.72 17.06 0.74
CA ASN A 216 0.55 18.11 -0.26
C ASN A 216 0.84 17.62 -1.70
N HIS A 217 1.50 16.47 -1.85
CA HIS A 217 1.91 15.92 -3.14
C HIS A 217 1.32 14.52 -3.36
N PHE A 218 0.53 14.41 -4.43
CA PHE A 218 -0.14 13.18 -4.84
C PHE A 218 -0.19 13.14 -6.35
N ILE A 219 -0.23 11.92 -6.88
CA ILE A 219 -0.49 11.71 -8.31
C ILE A 219 -1.73 10.84 -8.44
N GLU A 220 -2.60 11.21 -9.36
CA GLU A 220 -3.84 10.51 -9.60
C GLU A 220 -4.10 10.28 -11.07
N GLU A 221 -4.61 9.09 -11.38
CA GLU A 221 -5.00 8.71 -12.72
C GLU A 221 -6.37 8.01 -12.66
N GLY A 222 -7.33 8.45 -13.49
CA GLY A 222 -8.65 7.80 -13.61
C GLY A 222 -9.83 8.44 -12.86
N ILE A 223 -9.78 9.73 -12.55
CA ILE A 223 -10.82 10.45 -11.81
C ILE A 223 -11.96 11.03 -12.68
N ASN A 224 -13.14 11.19 -12.07
CA ASN A 224 -14.28 12.05 -12.48
C ASN A 224 -15.12 11.68 -13.72
N GLY A 225 -15.24 10.41 -14.11
CA GLY A 225 -16.07 10.03 -15.28
C GLY A 225 -15.54 10.56 -16.62
N MET A 226 -14.57 11.47 -16.59
CA MET A 226 -13.61 11.75 -17.63
C MET A 226 -12.40 10.89 -17.35
N THR A 227 -12.49 9.61 -17.71
CA THR A 227 -11.27 9.04 -18.30
C THR A 227 -10.89 10.01 -19.41
N ASN A 228 -9.69 10.61 -19.38
CA ASN A 228 -9.19 11.31 -20.56
C ASN A 228 -9.55 10.44 -21.76
N SER A 229 -10.32 11.02 -22.69
CA SER A 229 -11.03 10.36 -23.78
C SER A 229 -10.09 9.73 -24.82
N ASP A 230 -8.82 9.52 -24.46
CA ASP A 230 -7.74 8.94 -25.25
C ASP A 230 -7.33 7.52 -24.81
N ARG A 231 -8.03 6.92 -23.84
CA ARG A 231 -7.77 5.54 -23.37
C ARG A 231 -8.05 4.45 -24.42
N SER A 232 -8.51 4.79 -25.62
CA SER A 232 -8.88 3.84 -26.69
C SER A 232 -7.72 2.95 -27.15
N GLY A 233 -6.45 3.33 -26.92
CA GLY A 233 -5.28 2.51 -27.26
C GLY A 233 -4.63 1.73 -26.12
N LEU A 234 -4.86 2.10 -24.85
CA LEU A 234 -4.14 1.57 -23.68
C LEU A 234 -4.96 0.62 -22.80
N ARG A 235 -6.26 0.44 -23.11
CA ARG A 235 -7.15 -0.57 -22.54
C ARG A 235 -7.74 -1.44 -23.63
N LEU A 236 -6.89 -2.22 -24.29
CA LEU A 236 -7.30 -3.22 -25.28
C LEU A 236 -7.90 -4.46 -24.59
N ILE A 237 -8.78 -4.27 -23.61
CA ILE A 237 -9.43 -5.37 -22.89
C ILE A 237 -10.92 -5.29 -23.14
N ASP A 238 -11.39 -5.82 -24.27
CA ASP A 238 -12.82 -5.80 -24.63
C ASP A 238 -13.70 -6.43 -23.54
N GLU A 239 -13.22 -7.52 -22.95
CA GLU A 239 -13.89 -8.26 -21.89
C GLU A 239 -12.92 -8.80 -20.84
N ILE A 240 -13.32 -8.67 -19.57
CA ILE A 240 -12.68 -9.28 -18.41
C ILE A 240 -13.48 -10.52 -17.99
N LYS A 241 -13.09 -11.67 -18.53
CA LYS A 241 -13.74 -12.96 -18.32
C LYS A 241 -13.49 -13.52 -16.90
N PRO A 242 -14.41 -14.34 -16.37
CA PRO A 242 -14.26 -14.98 -15.07
C PRO A 242 -12.94 -15.72 -14.92
N ASN A 243 -12.30 -15.56 -13.76
CA ASN A 243 -11.04 -16.22 -13.39
C ASN A 243 -9.86 -15.98 -14.36
N LYS A 244 -9.95 -14.98 -15.24
CA LYS A 244 -8.87 -14.60 -16.14
C LYS A 244 -8.08 -13.41 -15.61
N THR A 245 -6.81 -13.39 -16.02
CA THR A 245 -5.83 -12.36 -15.67
C THR A 245 -5.64 -11.44 -16.87
N TYR A 246 -5.55 -10.15 -16.61
CA TYR A 246 -5.41 -9.09 -17.60
C TYR A 246 -4.30 -8.14 -17.20
N THR A 247 -3.62 -7.58 -18.18
CA THR A 247 -2.56 -6.60 -17.97
C THR A 247 -2.92 -5.31 -18.68
N TYR A 248 -2.75 -4.18 -18.01
CA TYR A 248 -2.81 -2.86 -18.61
C TYR A 248 -1.59 -2.05 -18.18
N THR A 249 -1.28 -1.00 -18.93
CA THR A 249 -0.12 -0.15 -18.69
C THR A 249 -0.53 1.31 -18.53
N LEU A 250 0.20 2.02 -17.69
CA LEU A 250 0.06 3.47 -17.49
C LEU A 250 1.41 4.12 -17.76
N PRO A 251 1.50 5.09 -18.69
CA PRO A 251 2.77 5.77 -18.94
C PRO A 251 3.21 6.54 -17.70
N VAL A 252 4.44 6.30 -17.25
CA VAL A 252 5.05 7.01 -16.11
C VAL A 252 5.25 8.48 -16.48
N GLY A 253 5.40 8.83 -17.76
CA GLY A 253 5.54 10.23 -18.20
C GLY A 253 4.38 11.17 -17.84
N ARG A 254 3.16 10.65 -17.60
CA ARG A 254 2.04 11.44 -17.05
C ARG A 254 2.13 11.64 -15.53
N LEU A 255 2.85 10.76 -14.85
CA LEU A 255 3.33 10.94 -13.49
C LEU A 255 4.58 11.85 -13.59
N ASP A 256 4.41 13.17 -13.61
CA ASP A 256 5.46 14.17 -13.91
C ASP A 256 6.89 13.69 -13.55
N GLN A 257 7.67 13.31 -14.56
CA GLN A 257 9.02 12.77 -14.40
C GLN A 257 9.99 13.75 -13.71
N LYS A 258 9.66 15.04 -13.63
CA LYS A 258 10.42 16.00 -12.82
C LYS A 258 10.07 15.88 -11.33
N GLN A 259 8.82 15.60 -10.98
CA GLN A 259 8.38 15.38 -9.60
C GLN A 259 8.86 14.01 -9.08
N LEU A 260 8.72 12.92 -9.84
CA LEU A 260 9.13 11.58 -9.38
C LEU A 260 10.64 11.38 -9.20
N LYS A 261 11.49 12.25 -9.76
CA LYS A 261 12.94 12.24 -9.54
C LYS A 261 13.34 12.89 -8.20
N THR A 262 12.48 13.72 -7.62
CA THR A 262 12.67 14.35 -6.30
C THR A 262 11.79 13.71 -5.23
N ASP A 263 10.63 13.20 -5.63
CA ASP A 263 9.55 12.77 -4.74
C ASP A 263 9.39 11.25 -4.78
N VAL A 264 9.90 10.58 -3.75
CA VAL A 264 9.81 9.13 -3.61
C VAL A 264 8.42 8.77 -3.07
N PRO A 265 7.57 8.04 -3.83
CA PRO A 265 6.26 7.61 -3.35
C PRO A 265 6.38 6.84 -2.03
N GLN A 266 5.42 7.05 -1.13
CA GLN A 266 5.35 6.32 0.14
C GLN A 266 4.46 5.08 0.01
N TYR A 267 3.38 5.16 -0.75
CA TYR A 267 2.53 4.03 -1.12
C TYR A 267 1.63 4.40 -2.29
N ALA A 268 1.03 3.39 -2.91
CA ALA A 268 0.02 3.60 -3.95
C ALA A 268 -1.16 2.65 -3.78
N PHE A 269 -2.34 3.14 -4.13
CA PHE A 269 -3.58 2.41 -4.15
C PHE A 269 -4.16 2.35 -5.56
N VAL A 270 -4.79 1.23 -5.91
CA VAL A 270 -5.68 1.14 -7.06
C VAL A 270 -7.06 0.69 -6.62
N ARG A 271 -8.10 1.38 -7.06
CA ARG A 271 -9.51 1.01 -6.82
C ARG A 271 -10.18 0.73 -8.14
N TYR A 272 -10.87 -0.39 -8.25
CA TYR A 272 -11.71 -0.72 -9.40
C TYR A 272 -13.18 -0.48 -9.04
N PHE A 273 -13.98 -0.02 -9.99
CA PHE A 273 -15.42 0.17 -9.81
C PHE A 273 -16.17 0.03 -11.14
N ILE A 274 -17.44 -0.33 -11.07
CA ILE A 274 -18.33 -0.44 -12.24
C ILE A 274 -19.45 0.58 -12.11
N TYR A 275 -19.75 1.31 -13.18
CA TYR A 275 -20.99 2.08 -13.28
C TYR A 275 -22.15 1.16 -13.69
N LYS A 276 -23.27 1.25 -12.96
CA LYS A 276 -24.56 0.69 -13.37
C LYS A 276 -25.11 1.42 -14.58
#